data_AF-A0A9P8DUR1-F1
#
_entry.id   AF-A0A9P8DUR1-F1
#
_cell.length_a   1.000
_cell.length_b   1.000
_cell.length_c   1.000
_cell.angle_alpha   90.00
_cell.angle_beta   90.00
_cell.angle_gamma   90.00
#
_symmetry.space_group_name_H-M   'P 1'
#
loop_
_entity.id
_entity.type
_entity.pdbx_description
1 polymer ?
#
loop_
_entity_poly.entity_id
_entity_poly.type
_entity_poly.pdbx_seq_one_letter_code
_entity_poly.pdbx_strand_id
1 'polypeptide(L)'
;MLSSQAPNRAFRLSLRARHFSTSRPVAAVSPYRSANPATKSQKKVEKREQSTAAAAQSSPARTIPSPAFNRSVKEDVQPLQAFRQPEMDHSFVGMNGGQIFHEMMLRHGVKHVFGYPGGAILPVFDAIYNSEAFDFILPRHEQGAGHMAEGYARACGKPGVVLVTSGPGATNVITPMQDALMDGTPMVVFCGQVPTTAIGSDAFQEADVIGISRACTKWNVMVKNIAELPRRINEAFEIATSGRPGPVLVDLPKDVTGAMLNRPIPMSSTLPTHPSAASLAAKDLSRKQLDSAISRTADLINM
;
A
#
# COMPACT_ATOMS: atom_id res chain seq x y z
N MET A 1 37.08 -57.64 9.30
CA MET A 1 36.32 -58.89 9.46
C MET A 1 35.29 -58.70 10.56
N LEU A 2 34.05 -59.17 10.31
CA LEU A 2 32.88 -59.28 11.20
C LEU A 2 32.18 -57.96 11.56
N SER A 3 30.85 -57.80 11.48
CA SER A 3 29.78 -58.45 10.72
C SER A 3 28.54 -57.55 10.84
N SER A 4 27.82 -57.39 9.73
CA SER A 4 26.47 -56.84 9.63
C SER A 4 25.48 -57.45 10.64
N GLN A 5 24.73 -56.61 11.34
CA GLN A 5 23.37 -56.95 11.82
C GLN A 5 22.47 -55.70 11.75
N ALA A 6 21.45 -55.77 10.90
CA ALA A 6 20.34 -54.83 10.83
C ALA A 6 19.29 -55.14 11.91
N PRO A 7 18.54 -54.15 12.44
CA PRO A 7 17.31 -54.43 13.16
C PRO A 7 16.10 -54.18 12.25
N ASN A 8 15.61 -55.25 11.62
CA ASN A 8 14.24 -55.34 11.12
C ASN A 8 13.33 -55.76 12.29
N ARG A 9 12.77 -54.81 13.03
CA ARG A 9 11.64 -55.06 13.95
C ARG A 9 11.00 -53.76 14.42
N ALA A 10 9.90 -53.36 13.76
CA ALA A 10 8.68 -52.81 14.37
C ALA A 10 7.75 -52.21 13.30
N PHE A 11 7.38 -52.98 12.29
CA PHE A 11 6.15 -52.72 11.53
C PHE A 11 5.06 -53.60 12.14
N ARG A 12 4.22 -53.01 13.01
CA ARG A 12 2.81 -53.37 13.26
C ARG A 12 2.30 -52.65 14.51
N LEU A 13 1.05 -52.16 14.39
CA LEU A 13 0.18 -51.53 15.41
C LEU A 13 0.42 -50.01 15.55
N SER A 14 -0.52 -49.09 15.32
CA SER A 14 -1.96 -49.21 15.11
C SER A 14 -2.46 -48.06 14.22
N LEU A 15 -3.17 -48.39 13.15
CA LEU A 15 -4.09 -47.50 12.46
C LEU A 15 -5.23 -47.15 13.43
N ARG A 16 -5.13 -46.02 14.14
CA ARG A 16 -6.30 -45.37 14.75
C ARG A 16 -6.66 -44.17 13.90
N ALA A 17 -7.57 -44.41 12.94
CA ALA A 17 -8.25 -43.37 12.20
C ALA A 17 -9.01 -42.46 13.18
N ARG A 18 -8.54 -41.22 13.34
CA ARG A 18 -9.29 -40.19 14.08
C ARG A 18 -10.53 -39.85 13.26
N HIS A 19 -11.71 -40.16 13.82
CA HIS A 19 -12.98 -39.76 13.24
C HIS A 19 -13.12 -38.24 13.40
N PHE A 20 -13.07 -37.50 12.29
CA PHE A 20 -13.47 -36.10 12.24
C PHE A 20 -14.99 -36.03 12.24
N SER A 21 -15.57 -35.38 13.25
CA SER A 21 -16.99 -35.05 13.30
C SER A 21 -17.30 -34.00 12.23
N THR A 22 -18.08 -34.36 11.23
CA THR A 22 -18.58 -33.44 10.20
C THR A 22 -19.84 -32.75 10.71
N SER A 23 -19.70 -31.57 11.32
CA SER A 23 -20.84 -30.67 11.51
C SER A 23 -21.22 -30.03 10.17
N ARG A 24 -22.50 -30.14 9.78
CA ARG A 24 -23.06 -29.52 8.56
C ARG A 24 -22.82 -28.01 8.55
N PRO A 25 -22.48 -27.40 7.39
CA PRO A 25 -22.48 -25.95 7.29
C PRO A 25 -23.92 -25.43 7.30
N VAL A 26 -24.19 -24.43 8.13
CA VAL A 26 -25.43 -23.64 8.07
C VAL A 26 -25.34 -22.75 6.83
N ALA A 27 -26.34 -22.84 5.95
CA ALA A 27 -26.41 -22.06 4.73
C ALA A 27 -26.47 -20.56 5.02
N ALA A 28 -25.55 -19.79 4.43
CA ALA A 28 -25.61 -18.33 4.43
C ALA A 28 -26.79 -17.87 3.54
N VAL A 29 -27.69 -17.08 4.12
CA VAL A 29 -28.83 -16.47 3.41
C VAL A 29 -28.31 -15.24 2.65
N SER A 30 -28.33 -15.30 1.32
CA SER A 30 -28.06 -14.16 0.43
C SER A 30 -29.25 -13.19 0.42
N PRO A 31 -29.05 -11.87 0.53
CA PRO A 31 -30.15 -10.88 0.52
C PRO A 31 -30.72 -10.59 -0.89
N TYR A 32 -30.23 -11.24 -1.94
CA TYR A 32 -30.75 -11.03 -3.30
C TYR A 32 -31.78 -12.10 -3.68
N ARG A 33 -33.04 -11.84 -3.35
CA ARG A 33 -34.18 -12.56 -3.94
C ARG A 33 -34.81 -11.73 -5.06
N SER A 34 -34.59 -12.20 -6.27
CA SER A 34 -35.31 -11.83 -7.49
C SER A 34 -36.80 -12.10 -7.34
N ALA A 35 -37.63 -11.11 -7.67
CA ALA A 35 -39.07 -11.25 -7.89
C ALA A 35 -39.38 -10.89 -9.34
N ASN A 36 -40.07 -11.80 -10.03
CA ASN A 36 -40.78 -11.63 -11.29
C ASN A 36 -42.03 -12.54 -11.22
N PRO A 37 -43.11 -12.39 -12.03
CA PRO A 37 -43.13 -11.74 -13.34
C PRO A 37 -44.42 -10.95 -13.73
N ALA A 38 -44.37 -10.39 -14.95
CA ALA A 38 -45.45 -10.19 -15.93
C ALA A 38 -46.34 -8.92 -15.85
N THR A 39 -46.25 -8.06 -16.87
CA THR A 39 -47.23 -8.01 -17.99
C THR A 39 -46.83 -6.97 -19.05
N LYS A 40 -46.99 -7.36 -20.33
CA LYS A 40 -46.79 -6.52 -21.52
C LYS A 40 -47.99 -5.59 -21.71
N SER A 41 -47.75 -4.32 -22.08
CA SER A 41 -48.68 -3.59 -22.94
C SER A 41 -47.97 -2.45 -23.69
N GLN A 42 -48.05 -2.50 -25.02
CA GLN A 42 -47.64 -1.44 -25.95
C GLN A 42 -48.72 -0.35 -26.01
N LYS A 43 -48.34 0.93 -26.19
CA LYS A 43 -49.11 1.98 -26.90
C LYS A 43 -48.22 3.22 -27.06
N LYS A 44 -47.75 3.52 -28.27
CA LYS A 44 -48.37 4.29 -29.38
C LYS A 44 -48.30 5.80 -29.13
N VAL A 45 -47.42 6.45 -29.91
CA VAL A 45 -47.30 7.90 -30.09
C VAL A 45 -48.47 8.40 -30.91
N GLU A 46 -49.12 9.49 -30.50
CA GLU A 46 -49.92 10.35 -31.37
C GLU A 46 -49.94 11.79 -30.84
N LYS A 47 -49.44 12.72 -31.68
CA LYS A 47 -49.59 14.17 -31.54
C LYS A 47 -51.04 14.56 -31.86
N ARG A 48 -51.63 15.49 -31.10
CA ARG A 48 -52.50 16.50 -31.70
C ARG A 48 -52.58 17.78 -30.86
N GLU A 49 -52.41 18.87 -31.57
CA GLU A 49 -52.56 20.27 -31.17
C GLU A 49 -54.04 20.64 -31.05
N GLN A 50 -54.37 21.53 -30.12
CA GLN A 50 -55.37 22.59 -30.34
C GLN A 50 -55.32 23.64 -29.23
N SER A 51 -54.97 24.87 -29.64
CA SER A 51 -55.25 26.15 -28.98
C SER A 51 -56.76 26.31 -28.70
N THR A 52 -57.23 27.07 -27.71
CA THR A 52 -57.27 28.55 -27.74
C THR A 52 -57.47 29.21 -26.36
N ALA A 53 -56.92 30.42 -26.30
CA ALA A 53 -56.90 31.46 -25.27
C ALA A 53 -58.19 31.76 -24.47
N ALA A 54 -58.00 32.15 -23.20
CA ALA A 54 -58.58 33.37 -22.63
C ALA A 54 -57.90 33.80 -21.29
N ALA A 55 -57.41 35.05 -21.30
CA ALA A 55 -57.27 36.03 -20.22
C ALA A 55 -56.35 35.78 -19.00
N ALA A 56 -55.46 36.75 -18.80
CA ALA A 56 -54.45 36.86 -17.76
C ALA A 56 -55.00 37.26 -16.39
N GLN A 57 -54.39 36.74 -15.33
CA GLN A 57 -54.29 37.41 -14.03
C GLN A 57 -52.83 37.38 -13.56
N SER A 58 -52.26 38.56 -13.37
CA SER A 58 -50.90 38.80 -12.91
C SER A 58 -50.76 38.38 -11.44
N SER A 59 -49.98 37.32 -11.20
CA SER A 59 -49.48 36.99 -9.87
C SER A 59 -48.23 37.83 -9.56
N PRO A 60 -48.08 38.38 -8.35
CA PRO A 60 -47.03 39.35 -8.04
C PRO A 60 -45.64 38.70 -8.09
N ALA A 61 -44.67 39.48 -8.59
CA ALA A 61 -43.27 39.11 -8.67
C ALA A 61 -42.74 38.61 -7.31
N ARG A 62 -41.97 37.52 -7.36
CA ARG A 62 -41.26 36.95 -6.21
C ARG A 62 -40.44 38.06 -5.53
N THR A 63 -40.65 38.28 -4.24
CA THR A 63 -39.91 39.28 -3.47
C THR A 63 -38.40 38.98 -3.54
N ILE A 64 -37.62 40.02 -3.87
CA ILE A 64 -36.16 39.94 -3.91
C ILE A 64 -35.68 39.72 -2.46
N PRO A 65 -34.86 38.69 -2.17
CA PRO A 65 -34.32 38.50 -0.83
C PRO A 65 -33.40 39.67 -0.43
N SER A 66 -33.31 39.92 0.86
CA SER A 66 -32.60 41.07 1.45
C SER A 66 -31.15 41.19 0.96
N PRO A 67 -30.63 42.41 0.76
CA PRO A 67 -29.33 42.68 0.11
C PRO A 67 -28.11 42.23 0.93
N ALA A 68 -28.30 41.61 2.09
CA ALA A 68 -27.23 41.11 2.95
C ALA A 68 -26.46 39.92 2.35
N PHE A 69 -26.95 39.30 1.27
CA PHE A 69 -26.28 38.21 0.57
C PHE A 69 -25.50 38.63 -0.68
N ASN A 70 -25.49 39.92 -1.02
CA ASN A 70 -24.57 40.44 -2.02
C ASN A 70 -23.19 40.65 -1.38
N ARG A 71 -22.49 39.55 -1.11
CA ARG A 71 -21.02 39.61 -1.16
C ARG A 71 -20.70 40.14 -2.55
N SER A 72 -20.03 41.29 -2.62
CA SER A 72 -19.37 41.65 -3.87
C SER A 72 -18.61 40.42 -4.32
N VAL A 73 -18.91 39.95 -5.53
CA VAL A 73 -18.05 38.98 -6.19
C VAL A 73 -16.73 39.72 -6.30
N LYS A 74 -15.82 39.51 -5.35
CA LYS A 74 -14.42 39.75 -5.63
C LYS A 74 -14.17 38.87 -6.84
N GLU A 75 -13.94 39.50 -7.98
CA GLU A 75 -13.27 38.89 -9.12
C GLU A 75 -11.84 38.55 -8.69
N ASP A 76 -11.70 37.70 -7.66
CA ASP A 76 -10.51 36.87 -7.50
C ASP A 76 -10.66 35.76 -8.54
N VAL A 77 -10.66 36.17 -9.82
CA VAL A 77 -10.39 35.27 -10.93
C VAL A 77 -8.97 34.85 -10.69
N GLN A 78 -8.79 33.73 -9.99
CA GLN A 78 -7.51 33.04 -10.02
C GLN A 78 -7.19 32.91 -11.51
N PRO A 79 -6.08 33.49 -12.00
CA PRO A 79 -5.77 33.43 -13.41
C PRO A 79 -5.80 31.96 -13.79
N LEU A 80 -6.58 31.60 -14.83
CA LEU A 80 -6.59 30.26 -15.39
C LEU A 80 -5.14 29.88 -15.66
N GLN A 81 -4.53 29.13 -14.74
CA GLN A 81 -3.19 28.61 -14.95
C GLN A 81 -3.31 27.71 -16.17
N ALA A 82 -2.57 28.04 -17.23
CA ALA A 82 -2.48 27.19 -18.40
C ALA A 82 -2.13 25.79 -17.91
N PHE A 83 -2.93 24.79 -18.28
CA PHE A 83 -2.66 23.39 -17.95
C PHE A 83 -1.29 23.03 -18.52
N ARG A 84 -0.27 23.06 -17.68
CA ARG A 84 1.09 22.72 -18.07
C ARG A 84 1.15 21.21 -18.10
N GLN A 85 1.40 20.65 -19.28
CA GLN A 85 1.59 19.21 -19.39
C GLN A 85 2.71 18.80 -18.41
N PRO A 86 2.50 17.74 -17.62
CA PRO A 86 3.51 17.29 -16.68
C PRO A 86 4.76 16.89 -17.46
N GLU A 87 5.92 17.32 -16.96
CA GLU A 87 7.20 16.88 -17.48
C GLU A 87 7.31 15.35 -17.35
N MET A 88 7.79 14.68 -18.39
CA MET A 88 7.83 13.22 -18.48
C MET A 88 9.27 12.73 -18.32
N ASP A 89 9.47 11.71 -17.49
CA ASP A 89 10.74 11.04 -17.29
C ASP A 89 10.84 9.78 -18.16
N HIS A 90 11.97 9.67 -18.86
CA HIS A 90 12.32 8.58 -19.75
C HIS A 90 13.36 7.61 -19.15
N SER A 91 13.92 7.91 -17.97
CA SER A 91 15.02 7.16 -17.36
C SER A 91 14.71 5.69 -17.10
N PHE A 92 13.45 5.36 -16.80
CA PHE A 92 12.99 4.01 -16.53
C PHE A 92 12.51 3.23 -17.77
N VAL A 93 12.47 3.86 -18.95
CA VAL A 93 11.97 3.18 -20.16
C VAL A 93 12.94 2.07 -20.56
N GLY A 94 12.42 0.86 -20.76
CA GLY A 94 13.21 -0.32 -21.06
C GLY A 94 13.75 -1.06 -19.83
N MET A 95 13.40 -0.63 -18.61
CA MET A 95 13.70 -1.37 -17.39
C MET A 95 12.54 -2.28 -16.99
N ASN A 96 12.85 -3.40 -16.36
CA ASN A 96 11.85 -4.21 -15.68
C ASN A 96 11.51 -3.65 -14.28
N GLY A 97 10.42 -4.11 -13.68
CA GLY A 97 9.98 -3.60 -12.37
C GLY A 97 10.99 -3.84 -11.24
N GLY A 98 11.75 -4.93 -11.28
CA GLY A 98 12.86 -5.18 -10.35
C GLY A 98 13.99 -4.15 -10.46
N GLN A 99 14.39 -3.80 -11.68
CA GLN A 99 15.42 -2.78 -11.96
C GLN A 99 14.94 -1.39 -11.54
N ILE A 100 13.66 -1.08 -11.81
CA ILE A 100 13.04 0.16 -11.33
C ILE A 100 13.06 0.19 -9.81
N PHE A 101 12.72 -0.91 -9.14
CA PHE A 101 12.79 -1.00 -7.68
C PHE A 101 14.20 -0.70 -7.15
N HIS A 102 15.23 -1.33 -7.76
CA HIS A 102 16.64 -1.12 -7.40
C HIS A 102 17.06 0.36 -7.52
N GLU A 103 16.75 1.00 -8.64
CA GLU A 103 17.05 2.42 -8.87
C GLU A 103 16.27 3.33 -7.91
N MET A 104 15.03 2.97 -7.56
CA MET A 104 14.28 3.72 -6.55
C MET A 104 14.89 3.60 -5.15
N MET A 105 15.44 2.45 -4.77
CA MET A 105 16.17 2.32 -3.50
C MET A 105 17.39 3.24 -3.46
N LEU A 106 18.13 3.35 -4.57
CA LEU A 106 19.24 4.28 -4.74
C LEU A 106 18.79 5.74 -4.57
N ARG A 107 17.71 6.14 -5.24
CA ARG A 107 17.16 7.51 -5.16
C ARG A 107 16.68 7.88 -3.75
N HIS A 108 16.17 6.91 -2.99
CA HIS A 108 15.80 7.09 -1.57
C HIS A 108 17.00 7.00 -0.61
N GLY A 109 18.22 6.79 -1.13
CA GLY A 109 19.44 6.71 -0.32
C GLY A 109 19.47 5.51 0.62
N VAL A 110 18.78 4.42 0.26
CA VAL A 110 18.75 3.17 1.00
C VAL A 110 20.14 2.54 0.96
N LYS A 111 20.61 2.06 2.11
CA LYS A 111 21.94 1.43 2.27
C LYS A 111 21.89 0.01 2.79
N HIS A 112 20.79 -0.38 3.43
CA HIS A 112 20.60 -1.70 4.01
C HIS A 112 19.17 -2.16 3.71
N VAL A 113 19.04 -3.38 3.20
CA VAL A 113 17.76 -4.04 2.96
C VAL A 113 17.76 -5.36 3.72
N PHE A 114 16.72 -5.59 4.52
CA PHE A 114 16.56 -6.81 5.31
C PHE A 114 15.51 -7.67 4.65
N GLY A 115 15.82 -8.92 4.32
CA GLY A 115 14.85 -9.67 3.52
C GLY A 115 15.10 -11.14 3.36
N TYR A 116 14.09 -11.84 2.85
CA TYR A 116 14.14 -13.26 2.60
C TYR A 116 13.56 -13.59 1.21
N PRO A 117 14.27 -14.36 0.37
CA PRO A 117 13.85 -14.61 -1.01
C PRO A 117 12.64 -15.54 -1.11
N GLY A 118 11.94 -15.49 -2.25
CA GLY A 118 10.89 -16.46 -2.58
C GLY A 118 10.28 -16.24 -3.97
N GLY A 119 9.49 -17.21 -4.42
CA GLY A 119 9.09 -17.36 -5.83
C GLY A 119 8.31 -16.18 -6.44
N ALA A 120 7.57 -15.44 -5.62
CA ALA A 120 6.76 -14.29 -6.03
C ALA A 120 7.58 -13.00 -6.17
N ILE A 121 8.67 -12.88 -5.40
CA ILE A 121 9.52 -11.68 -5.36
C ILE A 121 10.83 -11.85 -6.17
N LEU A 122 11.01 -13.00 -6.84
CA LEU A 122 12.20 -13.30 -7.64
C LEU A 122 12.60 -12.20 -8.64
N PRO A 123 11.70 -11.58 -9.43
CA PRO A 123 12.11 -10.54 -10.38
C PRO A 123 12.83 -9.36 -9.72
N VAL A 124 12.49 -9.06 -8.46
CA VAL A 124 13.17 -8.03 -7.68
C VAL A 124 14.50 -8.53 -7.15
N PHE A 125 14.54 -9.76 -6.61
CA PHE A 125 15.79 -10.38 -6.14
C PHE A 125 16.84 -10.52 -7.24
N ASP A 126 16.42 -10.90 -8.46
CA ASP A 126 17.30 -10.99 -9.62
C ASP A 126 17.89 -9.63 -10.00
N ALA A 127 17.12 -8.54 -9.87
CA ALA A 127 17.58 -7.19 -10.19
C ALA A 127 18.54 -6.61 -9.14
N ILE A 128 18.47 -7.06 -7.89
CA ILE A 128 19.38 -6.64 -6.82
C ILE A 128 20.55 -7.61 -6.61
N TYR A 129 20.58 -8.71 -7.37
CA TYR A 129 21.63 -9.72 -7.27
C TYR A 129 23.00 -9.11 -7.57
N ASN A 130 23.96 -9.24 -6.64
CA ASN A 130 25.29 -8.63 -6.70
C ASN A 130 25.30 -7.10 -6.87
N SER A 131 24.22 -6.41 -6.50
CA SER A 131 24.22 -4.95 -6.45
C SER A 131 25.17 -4.44 -5.37
N GLU A 132 26.08 -3.53 -5.72
CA GLU A 132 26.96 -2.83 -4.77
C GLU A 132 26.30 -1.58 -4.14
N ALA A 133 25.05 -1.27 -4.51
CA ALA A 133 24.35 -0.06 -4.08
C ALA A 133 23.98 -0.03 -2.58
N PHE A 134 23.63 -1.19 -2.04
CA PHE A 134 23.17 -1.40 -0.66
C PHE A 134 23.47 -2.82 -0.22
N ASP A 135 23.66 -3.00 1.08
CA ASP A 135 23.88 -4.29 1.69
C ASP A 135 22.57 -5.04 1.87
N PHE A 136 22.55 -6.31 1.47
CA PHE A 136 21.42 -7.20 1.69
C PHE A 136 21.67 -8.11 2.89
N ILE A 137 20.83 -8.00 3.92
CA ILE A 137 20.94 -8.78 5.16
C ILE A 137 19.90 -9.88 5.11
N LEU A 138 20.36 -11.13 5.01
CA LEU A 138 19.53 -12.33 4.98
C LEU A 138 19.35 -12.91 6.41
N PRO A 139 18.14 -12.82 7.02
CA PRO A 139 17.85 -13.49 8.28
C PRO A 139 17.55 -14.98 8.06
N ARG A 140 17.26 -15.69 9.16
CA ARG A 140 16.71 -17.06 9.13
C ARG A 140 15.18 -17.11 9.10
N HIS A 141 14.52 -15.99 9.36
CA HIS A 141 13.06 -15.86 9.39
C HIS A 141 12.66 -14.41 9.08
N GLU A 142 11.55 -14.19 8.38
CA GLU A 142 11.11 -12.86 7.96
C GLU A 142 10.73 -11.96 9.13
N GLN A 143 10.22 -12.53 10.23
CA GLN A 143 10.06 -11.79 11.49
C GLN A 143 11.37 -11.16 11.95
N GLY A 144 12.49 -11.88 11.79
CA GLY A 144 13.82 -11.35 12.06
C GLY A 144 14.19 -10.21 11.11
N ALA A 145 13.81 -10.28 9.83
CA ALA A 145 13.99 -9.18 8.88
C ALA A 145 13.29 -7.90 9.37
N GLY A 146 12.03 -8.03 9.79
CA GLY A 146 11.25 -6.92 10.33
C GLY A 146 11.91 -6.30 11.56
N HIS A 147 12.19 -7.09 12.59
CA HIS A 147 12.80 -6.55 13.82
C HIS A 147 14.23 -6.02 13.62
N MET A 148 15.01 -6.57 12.69
CA MET A 148 16.30 -5.98 12.31
C MET A 148 16.13 -4.62 11.64
N ALA A 149 15.14 -4.47 10.74
CA ALA A 149 14.82 -3.21 10.09
C ALA A 149 14.35 -2.15 11.11
N GLU A 150 13.60 -2.56 12.14
CA GLU A 150 13.18 -1.69 13.24
C GLU A 150 14.37 -1.21 14.08
N GLY A 151 15.25 -2.13 14.49
CA GLY A 151 16.47 -1.79 15.22
C GLY A 151 17.37 -0.85 14.42
N TYR A 152 17.53 -1.12 13.12
CA TYR A 152 18.24 -0.25 12.19
C TYR A 152 17.60 1.15 12.16
N ALA A 153 16.28 1.23 11.97
CA ALA A 153 15.59 2.51 11.85
C ALA A 153 15.71 3.38 13.10
N ARG A 154 15.62 2.76 14.29
CA ARG A 154 15.79 3.46 15.58
C ARG A 154 17.22 3.92 15.81
N ALA A 155 18.21 3.16 15.36
CA ALA A 155 19.62 3.51 15.54
C ALA A 155 20.10 4.59 14.56
N CYS A 156 19.66 4.54 13.29
CA CYS A 156 20.16 5.44 12.24
C CYS A 156 19.23 6.62 11.92
N GLY A 157 17.98 6.58 12.39
CA GLY A 157 16.97 7.59 12.07
C GLY A 157 16.49 7.58 10.60
N LYS A 158 16.80 6.52 9.84
CA LYS A 158 16.34 6.31 8.45
C LYS A 158 15.31 5.17 8.40
N PRO A 159 14.43 5.11 7.40
CA PRO A 159 13.47 4.02 7.28
C PRO A 159 14.16 2.65 7.17
N GLY A 160 13.68 1.68 7.94
CA GLY A 160 14.04 0.28 7.77
C GLY A 160 13.34 -0.29 6.55
N VAL A 161 14.08 -0.88 5.60
CA VAL A 161 13.52 -1.47 4.39
C VAL A 161 13.48 -2.98 4.52
N VAL A 162 12.29 -3.56 4.39
CA VAL A 162 12.07 -5.01 4.45
C VAL A 162 11.67 -5.51 3.06
N LEU A 163 12.27 -6.61 2.59
CA LEU A 163 11.95 -7.25 1.30
C LEU A 163 11.68 -8.75 1.48
N VAL A 164 10.42 -9.16 1.31
CA VAL A 164 9.98 -10.56 1.54
C VAL A 164 9.12 -11.08 0.38
N THR A 165 8.91 -12.39 0.33
CA THR A 165 8.01 -13.02 -0.66
C THR A 165 6.53 -12.92 -0.26
N SER A 166 5.64 -13.41 -1.12
CA SER A 166 4.19 -13.50 -0.88
C SER A 166 3.82 -14.49 0.21
N GLY A 167 2.53 -14.54 0.54
CA GLY A 167 1.95 -15.56 1.40
C GLY A 167 2.67 -15.65 2.75
N PRO A 168 3.36 -16.77 3.06
CA PRO A 168 4.01 -16.96 4.35
C PRO A 168 5.05 -15.88 4.69
N GLY A 169 5.83 -15.43 3.70
CA GLY A 169 6.88 -14.43 3.93
C GLY A 169 6.30 -13.09 4.38
N ALA A 170 5.20 -12.68 3.75
CA ALA A 170 4.47 -11.47 4.09
C ALA A 170 3.69 -11.61 5.41
N THR A 171 3.11 -12.77 5.72
CA THR A 171 2.41 -12.96 6.99
C THR A 171 3.36 -13.02 8.19
N ASN A 172 4.61 -13.45 7.99
CA ASN A 172 5.63 -13.50 9.03
C ASN A 172 6.13 -12.10 9.47
N VAL A 173 5.89 -11.06 8.68
CA VAL A 173 6.25 -9.66 9.02
C VAL A 173 5.11 -8.88 9.67
N ILE A 174 3.95 -9.49 9.93
CA ILE A 174 2.81 -8.83 10.59
C ILE A 174 3.17 -8.37 12.00
N THR A 175 3.83 -9.21 12.80
CA THR A 175 4.23 -8.86 14.17
C THR A 175 5.21 -7.67 14.20
N PRO A 176 6.31 -7.66 13.42
CA PRO A 176 7.16 -6.48 13.28
C PRO A 176 6.43 -5.22 12.80
N MET A 177 5.47 -5.34 11.87
CA MET A 177 4.67 -4.18 11.45
C MET A 177 3.81 -3.66 12.60
N GLN A 178 3.17 -4.53 13.37
CA GLN A 178 2.38 -4.08 14.50
C GLN A 178 3.25 -3.41 15.58
N ASP A 179 4.45 -3.92 15.83
CA ASP A 179 5.42 -3.35 16.77
C ASP A 179 5.86 -1.95 16.31
N ALA A 180 6.34 -1.83 15.07
CA ALA A 180 6.74 -0.56 14.48
C ALA A 180 5.62 0.49 14.47
N LEU A 181 4.35 0.08 14.29
CA LEU A 181 3.21 1.00 14.35
C LEU A 181 2.99 1.52 15.77
N MET A 182 3.11 0.65 16.77
CA MET A 182 2.90 1.00 18.18
C MET A 182 4.04 1.86 18.72
N ASP A 183 5.28 1.61 18.30
CA ASP A 183 6.46 2.38 18.69
C ASP A 183 6.69 3.63 17.83
N GLY A 184 6.01 3.74 16.68
CA GLY A 184 6.19 4.84 15.74
C GLY A 184 7.53 4.80 15.01
N THR A 185 7.97 3.61 14.61
CA THR A 185 9.24 3.35 13.90
C THR A 185 9.03 3.40 12.38
N PRO A 186 9.81 4.18 11.61
CA PRO A 186 9.67 4.23 10.15
C PRO A 186 10.14 2.93 9.51
N MET A 187 9.22 2.21 8.87
CA MET A 187 9.52 0.96 8.17
C MET A 187 8.77 0.90 6.84
N VAL A 188 9.44 0.44 5.79
CA VAL A 188 8.85 0.23 4.46
C VAL A 188 8.98 -1.24 4.11
N VAL A 189 7.85 -1.94 4.08
CA VAL A 189 7.79 -3.37 3.77
C VAL A 189 7.40 -3.55 2.31
N PHE A 190 8.27 -4.19 1.54
CA PHE A 190 8.00 -4.66 0.20
C PHE A 190 7.77 -6.17 0.25
N CYS A 191 6.59 -6.63 -0.15
CA CYS A 191 6.30 -8.04 -0.27
C CYS A 191 5.96 -8.42 -1.71
N GLY A 192 6.42 -9.59 -2.13
CA GLY A 192 5.97 -10.18 -3.39
C GLY A 192 4.51 -10.58 -3.32
N GLN A 193 3.87 -10.70 -4.47
CA GLN A 193 2.52 -11.24 -4.61
C GLN A 193 2.45 -12.17 -5.83
N VAL A 194 1.47 -13.07 -5.83
CA VAL A 194 1.12 -13.85 -7.02
C VAL A 194 0.84 -12.94 -8.22
N PRO A 195 0.96 -13.44 -9.46
CA PRO A 195 0.63 -12.64 -10.65
C PRO A 195 -0.80 -12.08 -10.56
N THR A 196 -1.03 -10.88 -11.11
CA THR A 196 -2.34 -10.22 -11.03
C THR A 196 -3.50 -11.07 -11.57
N THR A 197 -3.23 -11.96 -12.53
CA THR A 197 -4.21 -12.90 -13.10
C THR A 197 -4.63 -14.03 -12.16
N ALA A 198 -3.86 -14.29 -11.11
CA ALA A 198 -4.10 -15.33 -10.11
C ALA A 198 -4.66 -14.79 -8.79
N ILE A 199 -4.73 -13.46 -8.62
CA ILE A 199 -5.27 -12.84 -7.42
C ILE A 199 -6.77 -13.13 -7.30
N GLY A 200 -7.21 -13.57 -6.13
CA GLY A 200 -8.57 -13.96 -5.79
C GLY A 200 -8.92 -15.39 -6.18
N SER A 201 -7.94 -16.23 -6.51
CA SER A 201 -8.16 -17.61 -6.99
C SER A 201 -7.69 -18.70 -6.01
N ASP A 202 -7.28 -18.30 -4.79
CA ASP A 202 -6.63 -19.17 -3.81
C ASP A 202 -5.36 -19.82 -4.39
N ALA A 203 -4.56 -19.01 -5.10
CA ALA A 203 -3.36 -19.46 -5.77
C ALA A 203 -2.27 -19.89 -4.77
N PHE A 204 -1.28 -20.62 -5.26
CA PHE A 204 -0.14 -21.06 -4.44
C PHE A 204 0.59 -19.86 -3.82
N GLN A 205 0.70 -19.86 -2.49
CA GLN A 205 1.29 -18.78 -1.70
C GLN A 205 0.60 -17.41 -1.89
N GLU A 206 -0.68 -17.41 -2.23
CA GLU A 206 -1.53 -16.22 -2.15
C GLU A 206 -1.97 -15.96 -0.71
N ALA A 207 -1.92 -14.70 -0.29
CA ALA A 207 -2.60 -14.21 0.90
C ALA A 207 -3.07 -12.78 0.64
N ASP A 208 -4.22 -12.39 1.21
CA ASP A 208 -4.69 -11.00 1.20
C ASP A 208 -3.87 -10.15 2.19
N VAL A 209 -2.59 -9.92 1.86
CA VAL A 209 -1.65 -9.18 2.70
C VAL A 209 -2.12 -7.74 2.90
N ILE A 210 -2.79 -7.15 1.92
CA ILE A 210 -3.40 -5.81 2.04
C ILE A 210 -4.50 -5.80 3.11
N GLY A 211 -5.38 -6.80 3.13
CA GLY A 211 -6.39 -6.96 4.16
C GLY A 211 -5.80 -7.19 5.54
N ILE A 212 -4.86 -8.15 5.65
CA ILE A 212 -4.23 -8.54 6.92
C ILE A 212 -3.43 -7.38 7.53
N SER A 213 -2.62 -6.69 6.72
CA SER A 213 -1.73 -5.62 7.22
C SER A 213 -2.42 -4.27 7.43
N ARG A 214 -3.69 -4.12 7.03
CA ARG A 214 -4.42 -2.84 7.08
C ARG A 214 -4.47 -2.24 8.48
N ALA A 215 -4.63 -3.07 9.51
CA ALA A 215 -4.73 -2.62 10.89
C ALA A 215 -3.36 -2.34 11.55
N CYS A 216 -2.29 -2.94 11.03
CA CYS A 216 -0.94 -2.86 11.58
C CYS A 216 0.03 -2.03 10.72
N THR A 217 -0.49 -1.22 9.79
CA THR A 217 0.28 -0.30 8.96
C THR A 217 -0.36 1.09 8.95
N LYS A 218 0.44 2.14 8.73
CA LYS A 218 -0.06 3.49 8.46
C LYS A 218 -0.80 3.55 7.13
N TRP A 219 -0.31 2.80 6.16
CA TRP A 219 -0.82 2.74 4.81
C TRP A 219 -0.28 1.50 4.11
N ASN A 220 -1.09 0.93 3.24
CA ASN A 220 -0.66 -0.13 2.35
C ASN A 220 -1.27 0.00 0.95
N VAL A 221 -0.59 -0.58 -0.03
CA VAL A 221 -1.06 -0.57 -1.43
C VAL A 221 -0.57 -1.80 -2.18
N MET A 222 -1.37 -2.25 -3.13
CA MET A 222 -0.94 -3.21 -4.15
C MET A 222 -0.67 -2.47 -5.45
N VAL A 223 0.51 -2.67 -6.02
CA VAL A 223 0.91 -2.10 -7.30
C VAL A 223 0.24 -2.89 -8.42
N LYS A 224 -0.58 -2.24 -9.24
CA LYS A 224 -1.38 -2.88 -10.29
C LYS A 224 -0.69 -2.85 -11.65
N ASN A 225 0.24 -1.92 -11.85
CA ASN A 225 0.97 -1.77 -13.09
C ASN A 225 2.38 -1.21 -12.85
N ILE A 226 3.31 -1.53 -13.75
CA ILE A 226 4.71 -1.11 -13.61
C ILE A 226 4.89 0.42 -13.64
N ALA A 227 4.02 1.15 -14.35
CA ALA A 227 4.15 2.59 -14.48
C ALA A 227 3.82 3.35 -13.18
N GLU A 228 3.04 2.77 -12.27
CA GLU A 228 2.80 3.38 -10.96
C GLU A 228 3.83 2.97 -9.89
N LEU A 229 4.68 1.97 -10.15
CA LEU A 229 5.64 1.44 -9.17
C LEU A 229 6.54 2.53 -8.56
N PRO A 230 7.20 3.42 -9.33
CA PRO A 230 8.01 4.51 -8.77
C PRO A 230 7.21 5.42 -7.82
N ARG A 231 5.99 5.79 -8.23
CA ARG A 231 5.11 6.65 -7.43
C ARG A 231 4.73 5.97 -6.12
N ARG A 232 4.38 4.68 -6.15
CA ARG A 232 4.00 3.94 -4.93
C ARG A 232 5.16 3.79 -3.97
N ILE A 233 6.38 3.63 -4.47
CA ILE A 233 7.59 3.63 -3.64
C ILE A 233 7.77 5.01 -2.99
N ASN A 234 7.66 6.10 -3.75
CA ASN A 234 7.74 7.46 -3.18
C ASN A 234 6.70 7.71 -2.09
N GLU A 235 5.44 7.36 -2.35
CA GLU A 235 4.35 7.46 -1.38
C GLU A 235 4.64 6.65 -0.12
N ALA A 236 5.19 5.44 -0.27
CA ALA A 236 5.55 4.59 0.86
C ALA A 236 6.59 5.26 1.78
N PHE A 237 7.71 5.74 1.22
CA PHE A 237 8.75 6.42 2.00
C PHE A 237 8.25 7.72 2.63
N GLU A 238 7.44 8.49 1.90
CA GLU A 238 6.86 9.73 2.39
C GLU A 238 5.91 9.47 3.57
N ILE A 239 5.00 8.50 3.45
CA ILE A 239 4.04 8.17 4.51
C ILE A 239 4.76 7.55 5.71
N ALA A 240 5.77 6.70 5.49
CA ALA A 240 6.52 6.08 6.58
C ALA A 240 7.27 7.10 7.47
N THR A 241 7.69 8.24 6.90
CA THR A 241 8.56 9.24 7.57
C THR A 241 7.89 10.56 7.94
N SER A 242 6.68 10.80 7.44
CA SER A 242 5.89 12.00 7.73
C SER A 242 5.03 11.83 8.98
N GLY A 243 4.75 12.96 9.66
CA GLY A 243 4.00 12.99 10.91
C GLY A 243 4.64 12.11 11.99
N ARG A 244 3.81 11.32 12.69
CA ARG A 244 4.31 10.20 13.51
C ARG A 244 4.84 9.12 12.56
N PRO A 245 6.13 8.74 12.60
CA PRO A 245 6.65 7.70 11.72
C PRO A 245 5.95 6.36 11.98
N GLY A 246 6.03 5.45 11.02
CA GLY A 246 5.42 4.14 11.17
C GLY A 246 5.59 3.25 9.94
N PRO A 247 5.08 2.01 10.01
CA PRO A 247 5.25 1.02 8.97
C PRO A 247 4.25 1.22 7.84
N VAL A 248 4.71 0.98 6.62
CA VAL A 248 3.87 0.91 5.41
C VAL A 248 4.18 -0.38 4.65
N LEU A 249 3.23 -0.83 3.84
CA LEU A 249 3.40 -2.03 3.01
C LEU A 249 3.09 -1.76 1.54
N VAL A 250 3.97 -2.21 0.65
CA VAL A 250 3.79 -2.18 -0.80
C VAL A 250 3.82 -3.61 -1.31
N ASP A 251 2.67 -4.07 -1.79
CA ASP A 251 2.47 -5.41 -2.34
C ASP A 251 2.79 -5.41 -3.84
N LEU A 252 3.67 -6.31 -4.26
CA LEU A 252 4.34 -6.32 -5.56
C LEU A 252 4.01 -7.61 -6.34
N PRO A 253 2.98 -7.60 -7.21
CA PRO A 253 2.68 -8.73 -8.08
C PRO A 253 3.88 -9.12 -8.97
N LYS A 254 4.10 -10.42 -9.10
CA LYS A 254 5.23 -10.99 -9.85
C LYS A 254 5.27 -10.55 -11.32
N ASP A 255 4.11 -10.49 -11.97
CA ASP A 255 3.96 -10.03 -13.35
C ASP A 255 4.20 -8.52 -13.49
N VAL A 256 3.89 -7.72 -12.46
CA VAL A 256 4.20 -6.28 -12.44
C VAL A 256 5.70 -6.04 -12.30
N THR A 257 6.36 -6.77 -11.40
CA THR A 257 7.82 -6.65 -11.19
C THR A 257 8.64 -7.27 -12.32
N GLY A 258 8.10 -8.29 -13.00
CA GLY A 258 8.70 -8.88 -14.20
C GLY A 258 8.35 -8.18 -15.52
N ALA A 259 7.37 -7.28 -15.54
CA ALA A 259 7.01 -6.51 -16.73
C ALA A 259 8.09 -5.50 -17.11
N MET A 260 8.10 -5.06 -18.37
CA MET A 260 8.97 -4.02 -18.89
C MET A 260 8.21 -2.69 -19.02
N LEU A 261 8.83 -1.58 -18.60
CA LEU A 261 8.24 -0.26 -18.75
C LEU A 261 8.51 0.28 -20.15
N ASN A 262 7.47 0.34 -20.99
CA ASN A 262 7.61 0.76 -22.39
C ASN A 262 7.19 2.21 -22.66
N ARG A 263 6.79 2.95 -21.63
CA ARG A 263 6.30 4.33 -21.76
C ARG A 263 6.93 5.24 -20.71
N PRO A 264 7.19 6.51 -21.02
CA PRO A 264 7.64 7.46 -20.03
C PRO A 264 6.54 7.72 -18.98
N ILE A 265 6.94 8.12 -17.80
CA ILE A 265 6.04 8.42 -16.68
C ILE A 265 6.27 9.85 -16.17
N PRO A 266 5.28 10.51 -15.53
CA PRO A 266 5.46 11.86 -15.05
C PRO A 266 6.63 11.97 -14.08
N MET A 267 7.45 13.01 -14.21
CA MET A 267 8.66 13.20 -13.40
C MET A 267 8.37 13.25 -11.89
N SER A 268 7.21 13.77 -11.50
CA SER A 268 6.72 13.75 -10.10
C SER A 268 6.58 12.35 -9.51
N SER A 269 6.44 11.32 -10.34
CA SER A 269 6.37 9.92 -9.92
C SER A 269 7.75 9.30 -9.68
N THR A 270 8.82 9.94 -10.14
CA THR A 270 10.17 9.35 -10.23
C THR A 270 11.16 9.91 -9.21
N LEU A 271 10.88 11.11 -8.70
CA LEU A 271 11.71 11.81 -7.74
C LEU A 271 11.12 11.65 -6.34
N PRO A 272 11.93 11.34 -5.32
CA PRO A 272 11.48 11.33 -3.93
C PRO A 272 10.87 12.68 -3.54
N THR A 273 9.72 12.65 -2.85
CA THR A 273 9.14 13.87 -2.28
C THR A 273 10.00 14.31 -1.09
N HIS A 274 10.64 15.48 -1.20
CA HIS A 274 11.28 16.08 -0.04
C HIS A 274 10.21 16.62 0.93
N PRO A 275 10.40 16.49 2.26
CA PRO A 275 9.48 17.06 3.22
C PRO A 275 9.37 18.58 2.97
N SER A 276 8.14 19.09 2.98
CA SER A 276 7.89 20.52 2.76
C SER A 276 8.62 21.37 3.81
N ALA A 277 8.93 22.61 3.47
CA ALA A 277 9.57 23.55 4.42
C ALA A 277 8.78 23.67 5.73
N ALA A 278 7.44 23.60 5.65
CA ALA A 278 6.57 23.56 6.82
C ALA A 278 6.75 22.29 7.67
N SER A 279 6.89 21.12 7.03
CA SER A 279 7.14 19.85 7.72
C SER A 279 8.50 19.85 8.42
N LEU A 280 9.54 20.39 7.78
CA LEU A 280 10.85 20.57 8.39
C LEU A 280 10.80 21.51 9.59
N ALA A 281 10.16 22.67 9.45
CA ALA A 281 10.00 23.62 10.56
C ALA A 281 9.22 23.02 11.74
N ALA A 282 8.19 22.21 11.49
CA ALA A 282 7.45 21.51 12.53
C ALA A 282 8.30 20.45 13.25
N LYS A 283 9.15 19.71 12.51
CA LYS A 283 10.12 18.78 13.10
C LYS A 283 11.13 19.50 13.98
N ASP A 284 11.68 20.63 13.52
CA ASP A 284 12.63 21.43 14.30
C ASP A 284 12.02 22.00 15.58
N LEU A 285 10.78 22.50 15.50
CA LEU A 285 10.05 22.97 16.67
C LEU A 285 9.80 21.85 17.68
N SER A 286 9.35 20.69 17.20
CA SER A 286 9.09 19.51 18.06
C SER A 286 10.38 19.04 18.75
N ARG A 287 11.51 19.06 18.03
CA ARG A 287 12.83 18.71 18.59
C ARG A 287 13.26 19.67 19.69
N LYS A 288 13.14 20.99 19.46
CA LYS A 288 13.43 22.00 20.48
C LYS A 288 12.56 21.85 21.74
N GLN A 289 11.28 21.54 21.55
CA GLN A 289 10.36 21.28 22.66
C GLN A 289 10.76 20.03 23.46
N LEU A 290 11.15 18.96 22.78
CA LEU A 290 11.63 17.73 23.39
C LEU A 290 12.91 17.97 24.19
N ASP A 291 13.90 18.66 23.61
CA ASP A 291 15.17 18.97 24.28
C ASP A 291 14.94 19.82 25.54
N SER A 292 14.05 20.82 25.46
CA SER A 292 13.65 21.62 26.62
C SER A 292 12.94 20.79 27.70
N ALA A 293 12.07 19.86 27.31
CA ALA A 293 11.40 18.96 28.26
C ALA A 293 12.42 18.04 28.96
N ILE A 294 13.34 17.44 28.20
CA ILE A 294 14.41 16.59 28.72
C ILE A 294 15.27 17.37 29.73
N SER A 295 15.69 18.60 29.39
CA SER A 295 16.47 19.45 30.30
C SER A 295 15.72 19.71 31.61
N ARG A 296 14.44 20.13 31.54
CA ARG A 296 13.64 20.38 32.75
C ARG A 296 13.49 19.13 33.62
N THR A 297 13.27 17.97 33.01
CA THR A 297 13.17 16.72 33.76
C THR A 297 14.51 16.31 34.38
N ALA A 298 15.63 16.51 33.67
CA ALA A 298 16.96 16.25 34.21
C ALA A 298 17.26 17.15 35.43
N ASP A 299 16.88 18.42 35.37
CA ASP A 299 17.02 19.35 36.49
C ASP A 299 16.19 18.91 37.71
N LEU A 300 14.98 18.37 37.49
CA LEU A 300 14.13 17.85 38.56
C LEU A 300 14.64 16.55 39.20
N ILE A 301 15.36 15.71 38.45
CA ILE A 301 15.90 14.42 38.95
C ILE A 301 17.24 14.62 39.67
N ASN A 302 18.03 15.63 39.28
CA ASN A 302 19.33 15.94 39.89
C ASN A 302 19.22 16.83 41.15
N MET A 303 18.03 17.02 41.70
CA MET A 303 17.76 17.64 43.01
C MET A 303 17.60 16.58 44.10
#